data_AF-J3GIL3-F1
#
_entry.id   AF-J3GIL3-F1
#
_cell.length_a   1.000
_cell.length_b   1.000
_cell.length_c   1.000
_cell.angle_alpha   90.00
_cell.angle_beta   90.00
_cell.angle_gamma   90.00
#
_symmetry.space_group_name_H-M   'P 1'
#
loop_
_entity.id
_entity.type
_entity.pdbx_description
1 polymer ?
#
loop_
_entity_poly.entity_id
_entity_poly.type
_entity_poly.pdbx_seq_one_letter_code
_entity_poly.pdbx_strand_id
1 'polypeptide(L)'
;MIEIEESSGNVYDDLGMDNAIDMSAKSELATKMNEVIKARRLTHVQASEIMGLSQATISGILRGDFRDVGEARMKECLSLLEHDIPDQ
;
A
#
# COMPACT_ATOMS: atom_id res chain seq x y z
N MET A 1 -16.18 -3.26 -14.46
CA MET A 1 -16.20 -1.79 -14.38
C MET A 1 -15.43 -1.46 -13.12
N ILE A 2 -14.22 -0.91 -13.23
CA ILE A 2 -13.41 -0.58 -12.05
C ILE A 2 -13.55 0.92 -11.87
N GLU A 3 -14.31 1.32 -10.85
CA GLU A 3 -14.36 2.69 -10.36
C GLU A 3 -12.97 3.08 -9.90
N ILE A 4 -12.31 3.91 -10.70
CA ILE A 4 -11.14 4.66 -10.28
C ILE A 4 -11.70 5.96 -9.72
N GLU A 5 -11.99 5.98 -8.42
CA GLU A 5 -12.20 7.23 -7.69
C GLU A 5 -10.84 7.86 -7.39
N GLU A 6 -10.57 8.94 -8.11
CA GLU A 6 -9.46 9.84 -7.89
C GLU A 6 -9.78 10.72 -6.67
N SER A 7 -9.46 10.22 -5.47
CA SER A 7 -9.62 11.03 -4.25
C SER A 7 -8.35 11.79 -3.95
N SER A 8 -8.41 13.09 -4.20
CA SER A 8 -7.56 14.13 -3.62
C SER A 8 -7.61 14.09 -2.10
N GLY A 9 -6.47 14.15 -1.43
CA GLY A 9 -6.45 14.30 0.02
C GLY A 9 -5.07 14.15 0.61
N ASN A 10 -4.18 15.09 0.34
CA ASN A 10 -2.99 15.24 1.18
C ASN A 10 -3.47 15.71 2.57
N VAL A 11 -3.49 14.80 3.54
CA VAL A 11 -3.96 15.04 4.92
C VAL A 11 -2.82 15.28 5.91
N TYR A 12 -1.58 15.43 5.44
CA TYR A 12 -0.40 15.37 6.31
C TYR A 12 0.01 16.68 7.00
N ASP A 13 -0.86 17.69 7.08
CA ASP A 13 -0.49 18.99 7.65
C ASP A 13 -0.62 19.10 9.19
N ASP A 14 -1.12 18.09 9.91
CA ASP A 14 -1.47 18.25 11.34
C ASP A 14 -0.70 17.39 12.37
N LEU A 15 0.32 16.59 11.99
CA LEU A 15 0.95 15.66 12.95
C LEU A 15 2.45 15.94 13.19
N GLY A 16 2.70 16.55 14.35
CA GLY A 16 3.98 16.98 14.91
C GLY A 16 5.20 16.10 14.59
N MET A 17 6.15 16.75 13.91
CA MET A 17 7.61 16.57 13.73
C MET A 17 8.27 15.17 13.86
N ASP A 18 7.91 14.30 14.80
CA ASP A 18 8.48 12.94 14.90
C ASP A 18 7.78 11.96 13.94
N ASN A 19 6.49 12.16 13.65
CA ASN A 19 5.73 11.31 12.73
C ASN A 19 6.00 11.60 11.25
N ALA A 20 6.56 12.77 10.91
CA ALA A 20 6.70 13.19 9.52
C ALA A 20 7.69 12.33 8.72
N ILE A 21 8.79 11.89 9.35
CA ILE A 21 9.79 10.99 8.74
C ILE A 21 9.17 9.61 8.47
N ASP A 22 8.45 9.08 9.46
CA ASP A 22 7.79 7.78 9.37
C ASP A 22 6.68 7.78 8.30
N MET A 23 5.95 8.88 8.13
CA MET A 23 4.92 8.97 7.10
C MET A 23 5.51 9.05 5.69
N SER A 24 6.66 9.71 5.49
CA SER A 24 7.34 9.72 4.19
C SER A 24 7.81 8.33 3.78
N ALA A 25 8.41 7.57 4.72
CA ALA A 25 8.88 6.21 4.46
C ALA A 25 7.71 5.28 4.09
N LYS A 26 6.60 5.37 4.81
CA LYS A 26 5.38 4.60 4.51
C LYS A 26 4.75 4.99 3.17
N SER A 27 4.75 6.28 2.83
CA SER A 27 4.25 6.75 1.52
C SER A 27 5.07 6.18 0.35
N GLU A 28 6.39 6.09 0.51
CA GLU A 28 7.26 5.48 -0.50
C GLU A 28 6.97 3.98 -0.65
N LEU A 29 6.78 3.27 0.47
CA LEU A 29 6.40 1.85 0.46
C LEU A 29 5.04 1.64 -0.23
N ALA A 30 4.02 2.44 0.10
CA ALA A 30 2.71 2.37 -0.55
C ALA A 30 2.80 2.60 -2.07
N THR A 31 3.65 3.55 -2.48
CA THR A 31 3.90 3.84 -3.90
C THR A 31 4.52 2.65 -4.61
N LYS A 32 5.58 2.06 -4.05
CA LYS A 32 6.24 0.86 -4.61
C LYS A 32 5.28 -0.33 -4.70
N MET A 33 4.46 -0.55 -3.66
CA MET A 33 3.45 -1.61 -3.68
C MET A 33 2.44 -1.40 -4.81
N ASN A 34 1.98 -0.17 -5.03
CA ASN A 34 1.07 0.18 -6.14
C ASN A 34 1.73 -0.08 -7.50
N GLU A 35 3.02 0.26 -7.65
CA GLU A 35 3.78 0.00 -8.88
C GLU A 35 3.90 -1.50 -9.15
N VAL A 36 4.23 -2.32 -8.15
CA VAL A 36 4.33 -3.77 -8.29
C VAL A 36 2.98 -4.39 -8.65
N ILE A 37 1.89 -3.98 -7.98
CA ILE A 37 0.53 -4.44 -8.27
C ILE A 37 0.16 -4.12 -9.73
N LYS A 38 0.43 -2.89 -10.20
CA LYS A 38 0.18 -2.48 -11.59
C LYS A 38 1.05 -3.24 -12.59
N ALA A 39 2.35 -3.36 -12.32
CA ALA A 39 3.30 -4.06 -13.19
C ALA A 39 2.92 -5.53 -13.39
N ARG A 40 2.43 -6.17 -12.33
CA ARG A 40 1.97 -7.58 -12.34
C ARG A 40 0.51 -7.75 -12.73
N ARG A 41 -0.22 -6.66 -12.99
CA ARG A 41 -1.66 -6.65 -13.28
C ARG A 41 -2.48 -7.39 -12.23
N LEU A 42 -2.06 -7.31 -10.96
CA LEU A 42 -2.76 -7.91 -9.85
C LEU A 42 -4.03 -7.12 -9.55
N THR A 43 -5.13 -7.83 -9.32
CA THR A 43 -6.33 -7.24 -8.74
C THR A 43 -6.09 -6.95 -7.26
N HIS A 44 -6.89 -6.04 -6.67
CA HIS A 44 -6.83 -5.81 -5.23
C HIS A 44 -7.12 -7.09 -4.42
N VAL A 45 -7.91 -8.01 -4.97
CA VAL A 45 -8.20 -9.32 -4.35
C VAL A 45 -6.93 -10.20 -4.33
N GLN A 46 -6.23 -10.32 -5.46
CA GLN A 46 -4.98 -11.09 -5.51
C GLN A 46 -3.91 -10.49 -4.61
N ALA A 47 -3.78 -9.15 -4.60
CA ALA A 47 -2.88 -8.47 -3.67
C ALA A 47 -3.25 -8.74 -2.21
N SER A 48 -4.55 -8.85 -1.90
CA SER A 48 -5.06 -9.15 -0.54
C SER A 48 -4.70 -10.54 -0.07
N GLU A 49 -4.72 -11.50 -0.98
CA GLU A 49 -4.31 -12.88 -0.72
C GLU A 49 -2.79 -12.96 -0.52
N ILE A 50 -1.99 -12.32 -1.38
CA ILE A 50 -0.52 -12.30 -1.29
C ILE A 50 -0.05 -11.63 0.01
N MET A 51 -0.63 -10.49 0.36
CA MET A 51 -0.24 -9.71 1.53
C MET A 51 -0.88 -10.21 2.84
N GLY A 52 -1.85 -11.13 2.76
CA GLY A 52 -2.63 -11.62 3.89
C GLY A 52 -3.38 -10.50 4.62
N LEU A 53 -3.84 -9.48 3.89
CA LEU A 53 -4.58 -8.33 4.42
C LEU A 53 -5.98 -8.29 3.83
N SER A 54 -6.91 -7.57 4.47
CA SER A 54 -8.23 -7.36 3.88
C SER A 54 -8.15 -6.43 2.65
N GLN A 55 -9.07 -6.59 1.70
CA GLN A 55 -9.18 -5.69 0.55
C GLN A 55 -9.38 -4.22 0.98
N ALA A 56 -10.09 -3.98 2.09
CA ALA A 56 -10.27 -2.64 2.65
C ALA A 56 -8.94 -2.05 3.15
N THR A 57 -8.12 -2.84 3.84
CA THR A 57 -6.79 -2.43 4.30
C THR A 57 -5.87 -2.11 3.11
N ILE A 58 -5.88 -2.94 2.07
CA ILE A 58 -5.09 -2.68 0.85
C ILE A 58 -5.55 -1.41 0.16
N SER A 59 -6.86 -1.24 -0.01
CA SER A 59 -7.39 -0.02 -0.60
C SER A 59 -7.03 1.21 0.22
N GLY A 60 -6.97 1.11 1.55
CA GLY A 60 -6.49 2.16 2.44
C GLY A 60 -5.02 2.50 2.17
N ILE A 61 -4.13 1.50 2.24
CA ILE A 61 -2.69 1.68 2.01
C ILE A 61 -2.41 2.34 0.65
N LEU A 62 -3.06 1.86 -0.42
CA LEU A 62 -2.87 2.39 -1.79
C LEU A 62 -3.41 3.82 -1.96
N ARG A 63 -4.29 4.28 -1.06
CA ARG A 63 -4.80 5.65 -0.99
C ARG A 63 -4.04 6.53 0.01
N GLY A 64 -2.98 6.00 0.64
CA GLY A 64 -2.21 6.72 1.66
C GLY A 64 -2.74 6.57 3.09
N ASP A 65 -3.75 5.72 3.32
CA ASP A 65 -4.25 5.43 4.65
C ASP A 65 -3.51 4.21 5.25
N PHE A 66 -2.33 4.49 5.80
CA PHE A 66 -1.44 3.50 6.44
C PHE A 66 -1.17 3.84 7.91
N ARG A 67 -2.09 4.58 8.55
CA ARG A 67 -1.95 4.96 9.96
C ARG A 67 -2.03 3.74 10.88
N ASP A 68 -2.91 2.81 10.54
CA ASP A 68 -3.13 1.56 11.27
C ASP A 68 -2.17 0.43 10.87
N VAL A 69 -1.29 0.68 9.89
CA VAL A 69 -0.31 -0.30 9.40
C VAL A 69 1.10 0.17 9.73
N GLY A 70 1.81 -0.65 10.51
CA GLY A 70 3.21 -0.38 10.82
C GLY A 70 4.11 -0.45 9.58
N GLU A 71 5.17 0.35 9.54
CA GLU A 71 6.14 0.36 8.43
C GLU A 71 6.75 -1.03 8.18
N ALA A 72 7.05 -1.77 9.25
CA ALA A 72 7.56 -3.14 9.15
C ALA A 72 6.59 -4.07 8.40
N ARG A 73 5.28 -3.95 8.64
CA ARG A 73 4.26 -4.73 7.94
C ARG A 73 4.17 -4.32 6.47
N MET A 74 4.32 -3.04 6.15
CA MET A 74 4.36 -2.56 4.77
C MET A 74 5.58 -3.09 4.01
N LYS A 75 6.76 -3.13 4.64
CA LYS A 75 7.97 -3.73 4.08
C LYS A 75 7.80 -5.23 3.80
N GLU A 76 7.18 -5.95 4.74
CA GLU A 76 6.85 -7.37 4.57
C GLU A 76 5.89 -7.56 3.38
N CYS A 77 4.83 -6.75 3.29
CA CYS A 77 3.89 -6.82 2.17
C CYS A 77 4.55 -6.52 0.82
N LEU A 78 5.42 -5.53 0.75
CA LEU A 78 6.19 -5.22 -0.46
C LEU A 78 7.09 -6.41 -0.84
N SER A 79 7.79 -7.00 0.13
CA SER A 79 8.60 -8.19 -0.09
C SER A 79 7.77 -9.36 -0.61
N LEU A 80 6.58 -9.62 -0.05
CA LEU A 80 5.66 -10.64 -0.55
C LEU A 80 5.24 -10.35 -1.99
N LEU A 81 4.87 -9.11 -2.33
CA LEU A 81 4.52 -8.72 -3.70
C LEU A 81 5.69 -8.84 -4.68
N GLU A 82 6.93 -8.62 -4.24
CA GLU A 82 8.13 -8.75 -5.07
C GLU A 82 8.57 -10.21 -5.24
N HIS A 83 8.40 -11.04 -4.22
CA HIS A 83 8.85 -12.43 -4.20
C HIS A 83 7.78 -13.44 -4.60
N ASP A 84 6.50 -13.07 -4.67
CA ASP A 84 5.44 -13.92 -5.19
C ASP A 84 5.61 -14.06 -6.71
N ILE A 85 6.62 -14.82 -7.15
CA ILE A 85 6.80 -15.26 -8.52
C ILE A 85 5.67 -16.26 -8.76
N PRO A 86 4.65 -15.94 -9.57
CA PRO A 86 3.75 -16.98 -10.04
C PRO A 86 4.57 -17.78 -11.04
N ASP A 87 5.13 -18.88 -10.57
CA ASP A 87 5.67 -19.93 -11.42
C ASP A 87 4.45 -20.63 -12.06
N GLN A 88 3.93 -20.07 -13.16
CA GLN A 88 3.01 -20.74 -14.10
C GLN A 88 3.18 -20.23 -15.53
#